data_AF-D2H2M6-F1
#
_entry.id   AF-D2H2M6-F1
#
_cell.length_a   1.000
_cell.length_b   1.000
_cell.length_c   1.000
_cell.angle_alpha   90.00
_cell.angle_beta   90.00
_cell.angle_gamma   90.00
#
_symmetry.space_group_name_H-M   'P 1'
#
loop_
_entity.id
_entity.type
_entity.pdbx_description
1 polymer ?
#
loop_
_entity_poly.entity_id
_entity_poly.type
_entity_poly.pdbx_seq_one_letter_code
_entity_poly.pdbx_strand_id
1 'polypeptide(L)'
;MAHIEEDEDRLELAMQHLQKAMLLDSLGLYQEKLTMALNRLHLCTMLYQSPERAEDKAIMAIEQAKKAIPKDSVRRKRALLVNAGLALAPDTFQIVLDSENEAKVSMGKIRGRFTYLFAKARHHTISVDKAAGHLRRLGNENDKERIQIWAELAKVARKQGVWDVCRAASRFCLLYDNVKVKKV
;
A
#
# COMPACT_ATOMS: atom_id res chain seq x y z
N MET A 1 22.32 -8.94 -5.13
CA MET A 1 23.21 -8.36 -4.10
C MET A 1 22.44 -7.38 -3.24
N ALA A 2 22.03 -6.19 -3.72
CA ALA A 2 21.27 -5.23 -2.89
C ALA A 2 20.02 -5.82 -2.17
N HIS A 3 19.17 -6.57 -2.87
CA HIS A 3 18.01 -7.24 -2.24
C HIS A 3 18.40 -8.34 -1.25
N ILE A 4 19.54 -9.00 -1.45
CA ILE A 4 20.03 -10.06 -0.55
C ILE A 4 20.52 -9.42 0.76
N GLU A 5 21.31 -8.34 0.65
CA GLU A 5 21.78 -7.60 1.83
C GLU A 5 20.63 -6.88 2.56
N GLU A 6 19.60 -6.40 1.84
CA GLU A 6 18.36 -5.87 2.44
C GLU A 6 17.63 -6.95 3.26
N ASP A 7 17.52 -8.17 2.72
CA ASP A 7 16.91 -9.31 3.43
C ASP A 7 17.73 -9.73 4.67
N GLU A 8 19.04 -9.45 4.69
CA GLU A 8 19.95 -9.65 5.84
C GLU A 8 20.05 -8.43 6.79
N ASP A 9 19.20 -7.40 6.63
CA ASP A 9 19.18 -6.12 7.38
C ASP A 9 20.50 -5.32 7.32
N ARG A 10 21.34 -5.59 6.31
CA ARG A 10 22.60 -4.86 6.03
C ARG A 10 22.32 -3.67 5.11
N LEU A 11 21.51 -2.74 5.59
CA LEU A 11 20.96 -1.64 4.79
C LEU A 11 22.04 -0.75 4.18
N GLU A 12 23.14 -0.46 4.89
CA GLU A 12 24.25 0.34 4.38
C GLU A 12 24.95 -0.31 3.18
N LEU A 13 25.16 -1.63 3.21
CA LEU A 13 25.74 -2.38 2.09
C LEU A 13 24.76 -2.44 0.90
N ALA A 14 23.47 -2.63 1.17
CA ALA A 14 22.43 -2.56 0.15
C ALA A 14 22.41 -1.18 -0.55
N MET A 15 22.57 -0.09 0.21
CA MET A 15 22.68 1.27 -0.34
C MET A 15 23.92 1.45 -1.21
N GLN A 16 25.09 0.97 -0.77
CA GLN A 16 26.32 1.01 -1.57
C GLN A 16 26.17 0.26 -2.89
N HIS A 17 25.51 -0.89 -2.88
CA HIS A 17 25.23 -1.65 -4.10
C HIS A 17 24.33 -0.89 -5.08
N LEU A 18 23.31 -0.18 -4.58
CA LEU A 18 22.45 0.65 -5.42
C LEU A 18 23.20 1.86 -6.00
N GLN A 19 24.00 2.55 -5.19
CA GLN A 19 24.85 3.66 -5.65
C GLN A 19 25.82 3.21 -6.75
N LYS A 20 26.45 2.04 -6.58
CA LYS A 20 27.31 1.45 -7.62
C LYS A 20 26.52 1.10 -8.88
N ALA A 21 25.32 0.56 -8.75
CA ALA A 21 24.45 0.29 -9.90
C ALA A 21 24.07 1.57 -10.66
N MET A 22 23.86 2.69 -9.95
CA MET A 22 23.60 4.00 -10.58
C MET A 22 24.80 4.50 -11.38
N LEU A 23 26.02 4.35 -10.85
CA LEU A 23 27.25 4.71 -11.57
C LEU A 23 27.47 3.87 -12.84
N LEU A 24 26.98 2.62 -12.82
CA LEU A 24 27.08 1.71 -13.96
C LEU A 24 25.94 1.87 -14.97
N ASP A 25 24.89 2.62 -14.65
CA ASP A 25 23.77 2.91 -15.54
C ASP A 25 24.11 4.07 -16.50
N SER A 26 25.08 3.85 -17.38
CA SER A 26 25.60 4.88 -18.30
C SER A 26 24.56 5.44 -19.26
N LEU A 27 23.47 4.71 -19.51
CA LEU A 27 22.37 5.11 -20.38
C LEU A 27 21.17 5.68 -19.61
N GLY A 28 21.22 5.71 -18.26
CA GLY A 28 20.16 6.22 -17.40
C GLY A 28 18.85 5.42 -17.46
N LEU A 29 18.88 4.16 -17.93
CA LEU A 29 17.68 3.35 -18.18
C LEU A 29 17.01 2.87 -16.89
N TYR A 30 17.75 2.81 -15.79
CA TYR A 30 17.34 2.30 -14.50
C TYR A 30 17.34 3.37 -13.40
N GLN A 31 17.78 4.59 -13.71
CA GLN A 31 18.02 5.64 -12.74
C GLN A 31 16.80 5.96 -11.86
N GLU A 32 15.59 6.02 -12.43
CA GLU A 32 14.34 6.22 -11.67
C GLU A 32 14.11 5.09 -10.64
N LYS A 33 14.26 3.83 -11.07
CA LYS A 33 14.06 2.65 -10.20
C LYS A 33 15.12 2.57 -9.12
N LEU A 34 16.38 2.82 -9.47
CA LEU A 34 17.50 2.79 -8.53
C LEU A 34 17.39 3.90 -7.48
N THR A 35 16.98 5.10 -7.90
CA THR A 35 16.76 6.25 -6.98
C THR A 35 15.62 5.95 -6.01
N MET A 36 14.50 5.41 -6.51
CA MET A 36 13.37 5.02 -5.67
C MET A 36 13.76 3.93 -4.66
N ALA A 37 14.52 2.91 -5.10
CA ALA A 37 15.01 1.86 -4.21
C ALA A 37 15.98 2.42 -3.14
N LEU A 38 16.86 3.35 -3.52
CA LEU A 38 17.81 3.98 -2.60
C LEU A 38 17.10 4.85 -1.56
N ASN A 39 16.13 5.66 -1.99
CA ASN A 39 15.30 6.47 -1.09
C ASN A 39 14.54 5.58 -0.10
N ARG A 40 13.97 4.46 -0.57
CA ARG A 40 13.31 3.50 0.30
C ARG A 40 14.27 2.91 1.35
N LEU A 41 15.48 2.50 0.97
CA LEU A 41 16.48 2.00 1.93
C LEU A 41 16.88 3.08 2.93
N HIS A 42 17.05 4.32 2.48
CA HIS A 42 17.34 5.45 3.36
C HIS A 42 16.22 5.70 4.39
N LEU A 43 14.95 5.64 3.98
CA LEU A 43 13.82 5.75 4.90
C LEU A 43 13.82 4.61 5.94
N CYS A 44 14.30 3.41 5.58
CA CYS A 44 14.43 2.29 6.52
C CYS A 44 15.47 2.56 7.62
N THR A 45 16.49 3.38 7.38
CA THR A 45 17.48 3.76 8.40
C THR A 45 17.00 4.91 9.28
N MET A 46 16.00 5.69 8.83
CA MET A 46 15.49 6.88 9.50
C MET A 46 14.22 6.66 10.35
N LEU A 47 14.09 5.52 11.03
CA LEU A 47 12.86 5.09 11.74
C LEU A 47 12.26 6.07 12.78
N TYR A 48 12.98 7.14 13.14
CA TYR A 48 12.56 8.16 14.11
C TYR A 48 12.16 9.51 13.50
N GLN A 49 12.27 9.69 12.18
CA GLN A 49 11.83 10.92 11.51
C GLN A 49 10.48 10.70 10.84
N SER A 50 9.58 11.67 10.93
CA SER A 50 8.29 11.62 10.23
C SER A 50 8.45 12.27 8.85
N PRO A 51 8.50 11.52 7.75
CA PRO A 51 8.59 12.11 6.42
C PRO A 51 7.33 12.93 6.09
N GLU A 52 7.44 13.90 5.18
CA GLU A 52 6.30 14.75 4.76
C GLU A 52 5.46 14.09 3.66
N ARG A 53 6.11 13.46 2.67
CA ARG A 53 5.46 12.82 1.51
C ARG A 53 4.63 11.62 1.93
N ALA A 54 3.47 11.46 1.28
CA ALA A 54 2.53 10.38 1.55
C ALA A 54 3.14 8.99 1.28
N GLU A 55 3.90 8.87 0.19
CA GLU A 55 4.59 7.66 -0.24
C GLU A 55 5.61 7.21 0.81
N ASP A 56 6.42 8.15 1.30
CA ASP A 56 7.45 7.89 2.30
C ASP A 56 6.83 7.47 3.65
N LYS A 57 5.74 8.14 4.07
CA LYS A 57 4.95 7.74 5.27
C LYS A 57 4.42 6.32 5.15
N ALA A 58 3.92 5.96 3.97
CA ALA A 58 3.40 4.62 3.71
C ALA A 58 4.49 3.55 3.75
N ILE A 59 5.63 3.81 3.11
CA ILE A 59 6.80 2.94 3.14
C ILE A 59 7.25 2.72 4.58
N MET A 60 7.45 3.79 5.36
CA MET A 60 7.91 3.69 6.74
C MET A 60 6.96 2.83 7.60
N ALA A 61 5.64 3.01 7.47
CA ALA A 61 4.66 2.21 8.19
C ALA A 61 4.68 0.72 7.77
N ILE A 62 4.90 0.42 6.48
CA ILE A 62 5.06 -0.95 5.99
C ILE A 62 6.32 -1.60 6.57
N GLU A 63 7.44 -0.87 6.60
CA GLU A 63 8.70 -1.37 7.13
C GLU A 63 8.63 -1.60 8.64
N GLN A 64 7.99 -0.70 9.40
CA GLN A 64 7.69 -0.92 10.81
C GLN A 64 6.84 -2.18 11.03
N ALA A 65 5.87 -2.45 10.14
CA ALA A 65 5.05 -3.66 10.23
C ALA A 65 5.83 -4.94 9.84
N LYS A 66 6.85 -4.85 8.98
CA LYS A 66 7.76 -5.96 8.66
C LYS A 66 8.67 -6.29 9.85
N LYS A 67 9.24 -5.26 10.50
CA LYS A 67 10.16 -5.39 11.65
C LYS A 67 9.44 -5.69 12.98
N ALA A 68 8.12 -5.61 13.03
CA ALA A 68 7.33 -5.94 14.21
C ALA A 68 7.60 -7.38 14.68
N ILE A 69 8.05 -7.50 15.94
CA ILE A 69 8.50 -8.74 16.56
C ILE A 69 7.33 -9.75 16.56
N PRO A 70 7.56 -11.07 16.48
CA PRO A 70 6.47 -12.06 16.57
C PRO A 70 5.55 -11.91 17.79
N LYS A 71 6.05 -11.31 18.88
CA LYS A 71 5.31 -10.98 20.10
C LYS A 71 4.35 -9.78 19.94
N ASP A 72 4.55 -8.95 18.92
CA ASP A 72 3.64 -7.85 18.60
C ASP A 72 2.28 -8.39 18.17
N SER A 73 1.22 -7.89 18.81
CA SER A 73 -0.14 -8.30 18.49
C SER A 73 -0.49 -8.02 17.03
N VAL A 74 -1.32 -8.89 16.45
CA VAL A 74 -1.92 -8.68 15.11
C VAL A 74 -2.59 -7.32 15.02
N ARG A 75 -3.16 -6.82 16.13
CA ARG A 75 -3.77 -5.49 16.23
C ARG A 75 -2.76 -4.36 15.96
N ARG A 76 -1.54 -4.45 16.52
CA ARG A 76 -0.48 -3.45 16.31
C ARG A 76 -0.01 -3.45 14.85
N LYS A 77 0.24 -4.65 14.30
CA LYS A 77 0.64 -4.83 12.90
C LYS A 77 -0.44 -4.29 11.94
N ARG A 78 -1.70 -4.60 12.22
CA ARG A 78 -2.85 -4.06 11.48
C ARG A 78 -2.88 -2.53 11.53
N ALA A 79 -2.69 -1.92 12.70
CA ALA A 79 -2.71 -0.47 12.83
C ALA A 79 -1.64 0.21 11.93
N LEU A 80 -0.42 -0.32 11.91
CA LEU A 80 0.65 0.17 11.03
C LEU A 80 0.28 0.04 9.55
N LEU A 81 -0.23 -1.12 9.13
CA LEU A 81 -0.62 -1.36 7.74
C LEU A 81 -1.83 -0.52 7.31
N VAL A 82 -2.76 -0.25 8.23
CA VAL A 82 -3.87 0.70 7.99
C VAL A 82 -3.31 2.11 7.82
N ASN A 83 -2.40 2.56 8.68
CA ASN A 83 -1.77 3.87 8.56
C ASN A 83 -1.05 4.04 7.21
N ALA A 84 -0.41 2.98 6.69
CA ALA A 84 0.19 3.01 5.36
C ALA A 84 -0.85 3.26 4.25
N GLY A 85 -1.98 2.55 4.29
CA GLY A 85 -3.07 2.76 3.33
C GLY A 85 -3.71 4.14 3.44
N LEU A 86 -3.90 4.65 4.66
CA LEU A 86 -4.40 5.99 4.92
C LEU A 86 -3.44 7.08 4.41
N ALA A 87 -2.13 6.90 4.53
CA ALA A 87 -1.17 7.84 3.98
C ALA A 87 -1.34 8.01 2.46
N LEU A 88 -1.57 6.91 1.73
CA LEU A 88 -1.75 6.92 0.27
C LEU A 88 -3.14 7.40 -0.18
N ALA A 89 -4.18 7.09 0.61
CA ALA A 89 -5.57 7.41 0.30
C ALA A 89 -6.39 7.68 1.59
N PRO A 90 -6.27 8.88 2.20
CA PRO A 90 -6.76 9.16 3.57
C PRO A 90 -8.23 8.80 3.80
N ASP A 91 -9.15 9.35 3.01
CA ASP A 91 -10.57 9.11 3.21
C ASP A 91 -11.05 7.83 2.51
N THR A 92 -10.43 7.51 1.38
CA THR A 92 -10.93 6.45 0.51
C THR A 92 -10.49 5.06 0.97
N PHE A 93 -9.28 4.94 1.53
CA PHE A 93 -8.78 3.66 1.99
C PHE A 93 -9.65 3.08 3.11
N GLN A 94 -10.05 3.90 4.09
CA GLN A 94 -10.91 3.45 5.19
C GLN A 94 -12.28 2.97 4.69
N ILE A 95 -12.87 3.68 3.72
CA ILE A 95 -14.15 3.27 3.10
C ILE A 95 -14.02 1.90 2.42
N VAL A 96 -12.95 1.69 1.64
CA VAL A 96 -12.70 0.41 0.96
C VAL A 96 -12.41 -0.70 1.98
N LEU A 97 -11.67 -0.41 3.04
CA LEU A 97 -11.39 -1.35 4.13
C LEU A 97 -12.67 -1.79 4.85
N ASP A 98 -13.61 -0.86 5.05
CA ASP A 98 -14.91 -1.10 5.67
C ASP A 98 -15.97 -1.70 4.71
N SER A 99 -15.62 -1.96 3.44
CA SER A 99 -16.55 -2.48 2.44
C SER A 99 -17.13 -3.86 2.76
N GLU A 100 -16.44 -4.64 3.59
CA GLU A 100 -16.88 -5.96 4.06
C GLU A 100 -17.30 -5.96 5.53
N ASN A 101 -17.22 -4.80 6.19
CA ASN A 101 -17.56 -4.65 7.60
C ASN A 101 -19.08 -4.67 7.78
N GLU A 102 -19.63 -5.79 8.26
CA GLU A 102 -21.07 -5.99 8.40
C GLU A 102 -21.72 -4.97 9.34
N ALA A 103 -20.99 -4.47 10.34
CA ALA A 103 -21.49 -3.43 11.25
C ALA A 103 -21.69 -2.06 10.56
N LYS A 104 -21.13 -1.87 9.37
CA LYS A 104 -21.29 -0.65 8.56
C LYS A 104 -22.41 -0.77 7.52
N VAL A 105 -23.02 -1.95 7.37
CA VAL A 105 -24.09 -2.18 6.39
C VAL A 105 -25.40 -1.61 6.92
N SER A 106 -25.94 -0.60 6.23
CA SER A 106 -27.25 -0.04 6.56
C SER A 106 -28.38 -0.92 6.02
N MET A 107 -29.17 -1.48 6.93
CA MET A 107 -30.39 -2.18 6.60
C MET A 107 -31.52 -1.17 6.40
N GLY A 108 -31.96 -1.02 5.16
CA GLY A 108 -33.10 -0.16 4.83
C GLY A 108 -34.41 -0.63 5.47
N LYS A 109 -35.48 0.15 5.28
CA LYS A 109 -36.80 -0.12 5.87
C LYS A 109 -37.46 -1.40 5.31
N ILE A 110 -37.16 -1.77 4.07
CA ILE A 110 -37.78 -2.91 3.37
C ILE A 110 -37.09 -4.20 3.79
N ARG A 111 -37.80 -5.07 4.50
CA ARG A 111 -37.28 -6.36 4.98
C ARG A 111 -37.88 -7.51 4.18
N GLY A 112 -37.09 -8.10 3.30
CA GLY A 112 -37.36 -9.34 2.58
C GLY A 112 -36.23 -10.35 2.79
N ARG A 113 -36.44 -11.59 2.33
CA ARG A 113 -35.52 -12.73 2.53
C ARG A 113 -34.08 -12.43 2.10
N PHE A 114 -33.90 -11.58 1.08
CA PHE A 114 -32.60 -11.23 0.52
C PHE A 114 -32.14 -9.80 0.82
N THR A 115 -32.88 -9.01 1.60
CA THR A 115 -32.55 -7.59 1.86
C THR A 115 -31.13 -7.44 2.42
N TYR A 116 -30.73 -8.30 3.36
CA TYR A 116 -29.41 -8.21 3.97
C TYR A 116 -28.29 -8.47 2.98
N LEU A 117 -28.40 -9.53 2.16
CA LEU A 117 -27.42 -9.84 1.13
C LEU A 117 -27.34 -8.75 0.07
N PHE A 118 -28.48 -8.19 -0.33
CA PHE A 118 -28.53 -7.04 -1.26
C PHE A 118 -27.85 -5.80 -0.66
N ALA A 119 -28.15 -5.46 0.61
CA ALA A 119 -27.55 -4.32 1.29
C ALA A 119 -26.03 -4.49 1.42
N LYS A 120 -25.56 -5.70 1.76
CA LYS A 120 -24.13 -6.03 1.84
C LYS A 120 -23.43 -5.91 0.49
N ALA A 121 -24.02 -6.47 -0.57
CA ALA A 121 -23.48 -6.38 -1.93
C ALA A 121 -23.40 -4.91 -2.40
N ARG A 122 -24.49 -4.15 -2.20
CA ARG A 122 -24.55 -2.73 -2.55
C ARG A 122 -23.52 -1.90 -1.77
N HIS A 123 -23.40 -2.11 -0.46
CA HIS A 123 -22.39 -1.44 0.38
C HIS A 123 -20.98 -1.72 -0.13
N HIS A 124 -20.68 -2.98 -0.44
CA HIS A 124 -19.39 -3.37 -0.99
C HIS A 124 -19.11 -2.66 -2.32
N THR A 125 -20.03 -2.73 -3.29
CA THR A 125 -19.87 -2.09 -4.61
C THR A 125 -19.65 -0.59 -4.49
N ILE A 126 -20.46 0.13 -3.69
CA ILE A 126 -20.33 1.58 -3.52
C ILE A 126 -19.00 1.93 -2.86
N SER A 127 -18.62 1.18 -1.82
CA SER A 127 -17.39 1.45 -1.07
C SER A 127 -16.14 1.23 -1.93
N VAL A 128 -16.12 0.16 -2.72
CA VAL A 128 -15.00 -0.15 -3.63
C VAL A 128 -14.91 0.84 -4.79
N ASP A 129 -16.05 1.32 -5.32
CA ASP A 129 -16.05 2.30 -6.42
C ASP A 129 -15.41 3.65 -6.03
N LYS A 130 -15.41 4.00 -4.73
CA LYS A 130 -14.70 5.19 -4.23
C LYS A 130 -13.20 5.16 -4.55
N ALA A 131 -12.58 3.98 -4.58
CA ALA A 131 -11.17 3.82 -4.94
C ALA A 131 -10.89 4.34 -6.36
N ALA A 132 -11.73 3.98 -7.33
CA ALA A 132 -11.61 4.48 -8.71
C ALA A 132 -11.81 6.00 -8.79
N GLY A 133 -12.69 6.56 -7.95
CA GLY A 133 -12.85 8.00 -7.79
C GLY A 133 -11.59 8.70 -7.25
N HIS A 134 -10.92 8.09 -6.27
CA HIS A 134 -9.68 8.63 -5.69
C HIS A 134 -8.55 8.69 -6.71
N LEU A 135 -8.28 7.59 -7.43
CA LEU A 135 -7.22 7.58 -8.45
C LEU A 135 -7.47 8.63 -9.54
N ARG A 136 -8.72 8.81 -9.98
CA ARG A 136 -9.06 9.85 -10.97
C ARG A 136 -8.73 11.27 -10.51
N ARG A 137 -8.93 11.59 -9.22
CA ARG A 137 -8.63 12.92 -8.66
C ARG A 137 -7.15 13.11 -8.40
N LEU A 138 -6.46 12.05 -8.00
CA LEU A 138 -5.02 12.06 -7.76
C LEU A 138 -4.21 12.31 -9.05
N GLY A 139 -4.75 11.90 -10.21
CA GLY A 139 -4.05 12.03 -11.49
C GLY A 139 -2.99 10.94 -11.66
N ASN A 140 -1.94 11.25 -12.43
CA ASN A 140 -0.87 10.30 -12.77
C ASN A 140 0.42 10.51 -11.95
N GLU A 141 0.38 11.37 -10.93
CA GLU A 141 1.57 11.68 -10.13
C GLU A 141 2.01 10.47 -9.32
N ASN A 142 3.29 10.11 -9.45
CA ASN A 142 3.93 9.00 -8.74
C ASN A 142 3.27 7.62 -8.95
N ASP A 143 2.49 7.41 -10.04
CA ASP A 143 1.78 6.14 -10.31
C ASP A 143 2.68 4.90 -10.18
N LYS A 144 3.90 4.99 -10.72
CA LYS A 144 4.90 3.90 -10.68
C LYS A 144 5.38 3.59 -9.26
N GLU A 145 5.55 4.61 -8.44
CA GLU A 145 5.95 4.47 -7.03
C GLU A 145 4.76 3.93 -6.22
N ARG A 146 3.58 4.53 -6.38
CA ARG A 146 2.36 4.15 -5.64
C ARG A 146 1.92 2.72 -5.92
N ILE A 147 1.98 2.23 -7.17
CA ILE A 147 1.64 0.83 -7.47
C ILE A 147 2.58 -0.13 -6.75
N GLN A 148 3.87 0.21 -6.65
CA GLN A 148 4.85 -0.60 -5.92
C GLN A 148 4.57 -0.61 -4.42
N ILE A 149 4.21 0.54 -3.84
CA ILE A 149 3.87 0.64 -2.42
C ILE A 149 2.58 -0.13 -2.11
N TRP A 150 1.53 -0.02 -2.94
CA TRP A 150 0.30 -0.80 -2.76
C TRP A 150 0.56 -2.30 -2.86
N ALA A 151 1.40 -2.74 -3.80
CA ALA A 151 1.78 -4.15 -3.94
C ALA A 151 2.54 -4.67 -2.72
N GLU A 152 3.49 -3.89 -2.20
CA GLU A 152 4.22 -4.23 -0.98
C GLU A 152 3.30 -4.24 0.24
N LEU A 153 2.38 -3.28 0.37
CA LEU A 153 1.36 -3.28 1.44
C LEU A 153 0.52 -4.55 1.42
N ALA A 154 0.00 -4.94 0.24
CA ALA A 154 -0.78 -6.17 0.09
C ALA A 154 0.02 -7.42 0.47
N LYS A 155 1.28 -7.50 0.01
CA LYS A 155 2.19 -8.61 0.31
C LYS A 155 2.51 -8.72 1.80
N VAL A 156 2.83 -7.61 2.47
CA VAL A 156 3.11 -7.60 3.92
C VAL A 156 1.87 -7.90 4.73
N ALA A 157 0.72 -7.31 4.37
CA ALA A 157 -0.54 -7.58 5.04
C ALA A 157 -0.91 -9.07 4.99
N ARG A 158 -0.71 -9.72 3.84
CA ARG A 158 -0.86 -11.18 3.71
C ARG A 158 0.10 -11.94 4.63
N LYS A 159 1.39 -11.60 4.64
CA LYS A 159 2.39 -12.26 5.50
C LYS A 159 2.07 -12.11 6.99
N GLN A 160 1.50 -10.97 7.40
CA GLN A 160 1.15 -10.68 8.79
C GLN A 160 -0.28 -11.13 9.18
N GLY A 161 -1.02 -11.80 8.29
CA GLY A 161 -2.38 -12.29 8.56
C GLY A 161 -3.46 -11.19 8.61
N VAL A 162 -3.18 -10.00 8.08
CA VAL A 162 -4.10 -8.85 8.05
C VAL A 162 -4.85 -8.83 6.72
N TRP A 163 -5.82 -9.74 6.59
CA TRP A 163 -6.48 -10.04 5.31
C TRP A 163 -7.38 -8.93 4.76
N ASP A 164 -8.01 -8.15 5.64
CA ASP A 164 -8.83 -7.00 5.27
C ASP A 164 -7.99 -5.91 4.59
N VAL A 165 -6.84 -5.57 5.17
CA VAL A 165 -5.88 -4.63 4.57
C VAL A 165 -5.31 -5.18 3.26
N CYS A 166 -5.00 -6.49 3.20
CA CYS A 166 -4.53 -7.12 1.97
C CYS A 166 -5.54 -6.96 0.83
N ARG A 167 -6.82 -7.27 1.06
CA ARG A 167 -7.87 -7.16 0.03
C ARG A 167 -8.08 -5.71 -0.41
N ALA A 168 -8.10 -4.77 0.54
CA ALA A 168 -8.21 -3.34 0.24
C ALA A 168 -7.03 -2.87 -0.62
N ALA A 169 -5.79 -3.14 -0.21
CA ALA A 169 -4.59 -2.77 -0.97
C ALA A 169 -4.55 -3.40 -2.37
N SER A 170 -4.90 -4.69 -2.51
CA SER A 170 -4.99 -5.35 -3.81
C SER A 170 -5.99 -4.68 -4.76
N ARG A 171 -7.10 -4.12 -4.24
CA ARG A 171 -8.05 -3.34 -5.05
C ARG A 171 -7.40 -2.09 -5.63
N PHE A 172 -6.61 -1.37 -4.84
CA PHE A 172 -5.87 -0.21 -5.35
C PHE A 172 -4.84 -0.64 -6.41
N CYS A 173 -4.09 -1.73 -6.22
CA CYS A 173 -3.16 -2.24 -7.24
C CYS A 173 -3.83 -2.45 -8.61
N LEU A 174 -4.95 -3.18 -8.63
CA LEU A 174 -5.67 -3.51 -9.86
C LEU A 174 -6.21 -2.27 -10.59
N LEU A 175 -6.47 -1.18 -9.88
CA LEU A 175 -6.92 0.07 -10.50
C LEU A 175 -5.77 0.76 -11.25
N TYR A 176 -4.53 0.68 -10.77
CA TYR A 176 -3.36 1.21 -11.49
C TYR A 176 -3.06 0.42 -12.78
N ASP A 177 -3.35 -0.89 -12.81
CA ASP A 177 -3.21 -1.69 -14.04
C ASP A 177 -4.24 -1.27 -15.11
N ASN A 178 -5.49 -0.98 -14.69
CA ASN A 178 -6.55 -0.55 -15.61
C ASN A 178 -6.34 0.87 -16.18
N VAL A 179 -5.71 1.77 -15.42
CA VAL A 179 -5.41 3.14 -15.90
C VAL A 179 -4.36 3.12 -17.02
N LYS A 180 -3.42 2.17 -17.01
CA LYS A 180 -2.45 2.00 -18.09
C LYS A 180 -3.08 1.54 -19.41
N VAL A 181 -4.13 0.72 -19.36
CA VAL A 181 -4.83 0.20 -20.55
C VAL A 181 -5.68 1.27 -21.25
N LYS A 182 -6.15 2.30 -20.53
CA LYS A 182 -6.97 3.39 -21.09
C LYS A 182 -6.16 4.57 -21.64
N LYS A 183 -4.84 4.54 -21.54
CA LYS A 183 -3.94 5.49 -22.24
C LYS A 183 -3.61 4.92 -23.63
N VAL A 184 -4.60 4.88 -24.51
CA VAL A 184 -4.47 4.62 -25.96
C VAL A 184 -5.32 5.65 -26.69
#